data_AF-A0AAV1VA20-F1
#
_entry.id   AF-A0AAV1VA20-F1
#
_cell.length_a   1.000
_cell.length_b   1.000
_cell.length_c   1.000
_cell.angle_alpha   90.00
_cell.angle_beta   90.00
_cell.angle_gamma   90.00
#
_symmetry.space_group_name_H-M   'P 1'
#
loop_
_entity.id
_entity.type
_entity.pdbx_description
1 polymer ?
#
loop_
_entity_poly.entity_id
_entity_poly.type
_entity_poly.pdbx_seq_one_letter_code
_entity_poly.pdbx_strand_id
1 'polypeptide(L)'
;MKITDDMPIASEAEHALDASNRGYRLLLKMGWRTGSGLGKQEQGIVEPVKMKENLVCLGLGKAEEYDHVTQLATSERRKLESEVLETAEQVAVRESKSAKDEQVKADVRNMQAAFYCSDCRKQYKSVTEMENHLSSYDHHHTKRLKELQHHKRRVGSEGEQNAKHEKQQVKERLMLQRRIAAQSQAARADTEKTKGPAADVKCDSEKCATTTTGGFEFGRGMKIGMKKKKALAKRNVPSAFSNPFSQ
;
A
#
# COMPACT_ATOMS: atom_id res chain seq x y z
N MET A 1 -36.27 2.46 -13.10
CA MET A 1 -37.06 3.53 -13.72
C MET A 1 -36.29 3.96 -14.95
N LYS A 2 -36.80 3.62 -16.14
CA LYS A 2 -36.16 3.99 -17.41
C LYS A 2 -36.43 5.49 -17.57
N ILE A 3 -35.41 6.31 -17.38
CA ILE A 3 -35.46 7.72 -17.76
C ILE A 3 -35.38 7.69 -19.27
N THR A 4 -36.52 7.87 -19.92
CA THR A 4 -36.63 8.08 -21.36
C THR A 4 -36.01 9.44 -21.64
N ASP A 5 -34.83 9.46 -22.24
CA ASP A 5 -34.16 10.66 -22.79
C ASP A 5 -34.86 11.16 -24.07
N ASP A 6 -36.19 11.09 -24.11
CA ASP A 6 -37.01 11.77 -25.10
C ASP A 6 -37.62 12.99 -24.40
N MET A 7 -36.75 13.94 -24.04
CA MET A 7 -37.20 15.32 -23.90
C MET A 7 -37.69 15.70 -25.29
N PRO A 8 -38.99 16.00 -25.49
CA PRO A 8 -39.51 16.23 -26.82
C PRO A 8 -38.74 17.40 -27.39
N ILE A 9 -37.95 17.14 -28.43
CA ILE A 9 -37.46 18.17 -29.33
C ILE A 9 -38.73 18.94 -29.70
N ALA A 10 -38.85 20.15 -29.19
CA ALA A 10 -39.99 21.04 -29.43
C ALA A 10 -40.39 20.89 -30.89
N SER A 11 -41.54 20.28 -31.09
CA SER A 11 -42.03 19.91 -32.42
C SER A 11 -42.01 21.15 -33.30
N GLU A 12 -41.64 20.99 -34.57
CA GLU A 12 -41.55 22.03 -35.61
C GLU A 12 -42.77 22.99 -35.65
N ALA A 13 -43.91 22.58 -35.07
CA ALA A 13 -45.13 23.34 -34.91
C ALA A 13 -45.10 24.46 -33.84
N GLU A 14 -44.22 24.43 -32.83
CA GLU A 14 -44.29 25.40 -31.72
C GLU A 14 -43.94 26.84 -32.13
N HIS A 15 -43.22 27.03 -33.24
CA HIS A 15 -42.74 28.36 -33.66
C HIS A 15 -43.25 28.80 -35.04
N ALA A 16 -44.20 28.06 -35.64
CA ALA A 16 -44.83 28.47 -36.90
C ALA A 16 -45.68 29.74 -36.68
N LEU A 17 -45.51 30.75 -37.54
CA LEU A 17 -46.34 31.96 -37.50
C LEU A 17 -47.78 31.60 -37.83
N ASP A 18 -48.71 31.92 -36.93
CA ASP A 18 -50.13 31.75 -37.19
C ASP A 18 -50.63 32.66 -38.32
N ALA A 19 -51.72 32.24 -38.99
CA ALA A 19 -52.34 32.95 -40.10
C ALA A 19 -52.89 34.34 -39.72
N SER A 20 -53.13 34.60 -38.42
CA SER A 20 -53.52 35.91 -37.90
C SER A 20 -52.40 36.96 -38.02
N ASN A 21 -51.13 36.52 -38.03
CA ASN A 21 -49.97 37.40 -38.06
C ASN A 21 -49.96 38.28 -39.33
N ARG A 22 -49.74 39.58 -39.16
CA ARG A 22 -49.70 40.55 -40.27
C ARG A 22 -48.59 40.25 -41.27
N GLY A 23 -47.42 39.81 -40.79
CA GLY A 23 -46.28 39.43 -41.62
C GLY A 23 -46.57 38.18 -42.45
N TYR A 24 -47.18 37.16 -41.86
CA TYR A 24 -47.61 35.96 -42.58
C TYR A 24 -48.57 36.29 -43.73
N ARG A 25 -49.58 37.14 -43.48
CA ARG A 25 -50.52 37.59 -44.52
C ARG A 25 -49.85 38.43 -45.62
N LEU A 26 -48.83 39.22 -45.27
CA LEU A 26 -48.08 40.00 -46.25
C LEU A 26 -47.23 39.11 -47.15
N LEU A 27 -46.57 38.10 -46.58
CA LEU A 27 -45.77 37.13 -47.33
C LEU A 27 -46.62 36.36 -48.35
N LEU A 28 -47.79 35.86 -47.94
CA LEU A 28 -48.74 35.20 -48.85
C LEU A 28 -49.14 36.10 -50.03
N LYS A 29 -49.40 37.39 -49.78
CA LYS A 29 -49.75 38.37 -50.84
C LYS A 29 -48.61 38.62 -51.82
N MET A 30 -47.37 38.47 -51.37
CA MET A 30 -46.17 38.61 -52.23
C MET A 30 -45.84 37.32 -52.99
N GLY A 31 -46.69 36.28 -52.89
CA GLY A 31 -46.52 35.02 -53.61
C GLY A 31 -45.71 33.96 -52.87
N TRP A 32 -45.34 34.19 -51.60
CA TRP A 32 -44.73 33.17 -50.76
C TRP A 32 -45.77 32.08 -50.40
N ARG A 33 -45.33 30.82 -50.35
CA ARG A 33 -46.16 29.65 -50.05
C ARG A 33 -45.73 29.05 -48.71
N THR A 34 -46.70 28.62 -47.90
CA THR A 34 -46.43 27.99 -46.61
C THR A 34 -45.58 26.73 -46.79
N GLY A 35 -44.42 26.68 -46.13
CA GLY A 35 -43.49 25.55 -46.22
C GLY A 35 -42.46 25.66 -47.35
N SER A 36 -42.54 26.66 -48.24
CA SER A 36 -41.54 26.91 -49.28
C SER A 36 -40.43 27.85 -48.80
N GLY A 37 -39.19 27.57 -49.21
CA GLY A 37 -38.06 28.47 -49.03
C GLY A 37 -38.21 29.75 -49.85
N LEU A 38 -37.55 30.83 -49.42
CA LEU A 38 -37.53 32.09 -50.17
C LEU A 38 -36.53 32.04 -51.33
N GLY A 39 -36.79 32.76 -52.43
CA GLY A 39 -35.88 32.89 -53.57
C GLY A 39 -36.49 32.46 -54.90
N LYS A 40 -35.78 32.72 -56.00
CA LYS A 40 -36.27 32.45 -57.37
C LYS A 40 -36.63 30.99 -57.64
N GLN A 41 -35.93 30.07 -56.98
CA GLN A 41 -36.11 28.61 -57.09
C GLN A 41 -36.53 28.02 -55.73
N GLU A 42 -37.10 28.83 -54.83
CA GLU A 42 -37.46 28.42 -53.45
C GLU A 42 -36.28 27.85 -52.63
N GLN A 43 -35.04 28.28 -52.94
CA GLN A 43 -33.81 27.70 -52.41
C GLN A 43 -33.43 28.18 -50.99
N GLY A 44 -34.21 29.08 -50.40
CA GLY A 44 -33.93 29.66 -49.10
C GLY A 44 -34.18 28.67 -47.95
N ILE A 45 -33.51 28.90 -46.83
CA ILE A 45 -33.68 28.11 -45.62
C ILE A 45 -35.13 28.28 -45.12
N VAL A 46 -35.83 27.16 -44.94
CA VAL A 46 -37.23 27.13 -44.48
C VAL A 46 -37.31 27.38 -42.98
N GLU A 47 -36.36 26.84 -42.21
CA GLU A 47 -36.30 26.97 -40.76
C GLU A 47 -35.36 28.09 -40.31
N PRO A 48 -35.74 28.85 -39.27
CA PRO A 48 -34.82 29.82 -38.66
C PRO A 48 -33.54 29.13 -38.16
N VAL A 49 -32.39 29.73 -38.47
CA VAL A 49 -31.09 29.22 -38.00
C VAL A 49 -31.01 29.38 -36.48
N LYS A 50 -30.84 28.26 -35.77
CA LYS A 50 -30.65 28.25 -34.31
C LYS A 50 -29.22 28.70 -33.97
N MET A 51 -29.10 29.79 -33.24
CA MET A 51 -27.80 30.22 -32.69
C MET A 51 -27.53 29.46 -31.39
N LYS A 52 -26.31 28.91 -31.25
CA LYS A 52 -25.85 28.37 -29.97
C LYS A 52 -25.63 29.54 -28.99
N GLU A 53 -26.09 29.39 -27.75
CA GLU A 53 -25.86 30.39 -26.71
C GLU A 53 -24.37 30.43 -26.37
N ASN A 54 -23.76 31.60 -26.56
CA ASN A 54 -22.38 31.82 -26.17
C ASN A 54 -22.35 32.34 -24.74
N LEU A 55 -22.00 31.46 -23.81
CA LEU A 55 -21.65 31.88 -22.45
C LEU A 55 -20.33 32.67 -22.54
N VAL A 56 -20.42 34.00 -22.50
CA VAL A 56 -19.33 34.98 -22.77
C VAL A 56 -18.04 34.71 -21.97
N CYS A 57 -18.12 33.96 -20.87
CA CYS A 57 -16.99 33.63 -20.00
C CYS A 57 -16.33 32.28 -20.28
N LEU A 58 -16.88 31.43 -21.15
CA LEU A 58 -16.28 30.13 -21.49
C LEU A 58 -15.52 30.22 -22.82
N GLY A 59 -14.35 29.58 -22.86
CA GLY A 59 -13.61 29.39 -24.11
C GLY A 59 -14.38 28.50 -25.09
N LEU A 60 -14.13 28.68 -26.38
CA LEU A 60 -14.68 27.83 -27.43
C LEU A 60 -14.37 26.34 -27.14
N GLY A 61 -15.38 25.47 -27.24
CA GLY A 61 -15.27 24.03 -26.97
C GLY A 61 -15.32 23.62 -25.49
N LYS A 62 -15.21 24.57 -24.54
CA LYS A 62 -15.19 24.23 -23.12
C LYS A 62 -16.54 23.75 -22.59
N ALA A 63 -17.63 24.29 -23.11
CA ALA A 63 -18.99 23.85 -22.75
C ALA A 63 -19.22 22.38 -23.11
N GLU A 64 -18.82 21.96 -24.31
CA GLU A 64 -18.96 20.56 -24.78
C GLU A 64 -18.12 19.59 -23.94
N GLU A 65 -16.92 20.01 -23.51
CA GLU A 65 -16.10 19.23 -22.57
C GLU A 65 -16.78 19.10 -21.20
N TYR A 66 -17.35 20.18 -20.66
CA TYR A 66 -18.07 20.13 -19.38
C TYR A 66 -19.28 19.21 -19.45
N ASP A 67 -20.06 19.26 -20.53
CA ASP A 67 -21.21 18.39 -20.73
C ASP A 67 -20.77 16.92 -20.75
N HIS A 68 -19.72 16.60 -21.51
CA HIS A 68 -19.17 15.24 -21.58
C HIS A 68 -18.67 14.75 -20.21
N VAL A 69 -17.90 15.58 -19.49
CA VAL A 69 -17.41 15.25 -18.14
C VAL A 69 -18.59 15.05 -17.18
N THR A 70 -19.62 15.90 -17.26
CA THR A 70 -20.82 15.81 -16.42
C THR A 70 -21.60 14.53 -16.72
N GLN A 71 -21.77 14.19 -18.00
CA GLN A 71 -22.42 12.95 -18.44
C GLN A 71 -21.65 11.72 -17.94
N LEU A 72 -20.32 11.68 -18.10
CA LEU A 72 -19.49 10.58 -17.58
C LEU A 72 -19.53 10.47 -16.05
N ALA A 73 -19.59 11.59 -15.35
CA ALA A 73 -19.68 11.60 -13.89
C ALA A 73 -21.07 11.17 -13.38
N THR A 74 -22.12 11.37 -14.18
CA THR A 74 -23.52 11.14 -13.82
C THR A 74 -24.04 9.80 -14.34
N SER A 75 -23.44 9.25 -15.41
CA SER A 75 -23.87 8.00 -16.05
C SER A 75 -23.86 6.82 -15.09
N GLU A 76 -22.94 6.81 -14.12
CA GLU A 76 -22.85 5.74 -13.13
C GLU A 76 -23.16 6.26 -11.72
N ARG A 77 -24.11 5.60 -11.05
CA ARG A 77 -24.29 5.77 -9.60
C ARG A 77 -22.98 5.36 -8.93
N ARG A 78 -22.37 6.26 -8.16
CA ARG A 78 -21.25 5.92 -7.26
C ARG A 78 -21.66 4.73 -6.40
N LYS A 79 -21.04 3.58 -6.63
CA LYS A 79 -21.32 2.35 -5.88
C LYS A 79 -20.89 2.54 -4.43
N LEU A 80 -21.70 2.02 -3.50
CA LEU A 80 -21.38 2.05 -2.07
C LEU A 80 -20.18 1.13 -1.80
N GLU A 81 -19.37 1.45 -0.79
CA GLU A 81 -18.19 0.65 -0.41
C GLU A 81 -18.52 -0.83 -0.12
N SER A 82 -19.76 -1.15 0.25
CA SER A 82 -20.22 -2.52 0.50
C SER A 82 -20.58 -3.33 -0.75
N GLU A 83 -20.87 -2.68 -1.89
CA GLU A 83 -21.14 -3.35 -3.18
C GLU A 83 -19.84 -3.55 -3.96
N VAL A 84 -18.85 -2.68 -3.74
CA VAL A 84 -17.45 -2.86 -4.16
C VAL A 84 -16.70 -3.62 -3.07
N LEU A 85 -17.18 -4.80 -2.68
CA LEU A 85 -16.29 -5.75 -2.01
C LEU A 85 -15.12 -5.93 -2.96
N GLU A 86 -13.94 -5.45 -2.55
CA GLU A 86 -12.75 -5.43 -3.40
C GLU A 86 -12.60 -6.82 -4.01
N THR A 87 -12.84 -6.94 -5.31
CA THR A 87 -12.58 -8.20 -5.99
C THR A 87 -11.11 -8.50 -5.75
N ALA A 88 -10.75 -9.76 -5.51
CA ALA A 88 -9.37 -10.15 -5.22
C ALA A 88 -8.37 -9.58 -6.26
N GLU A 89 -8.84 -9.36 -7.48
CA GLU A 89 -8.14 -8.69 -8.57
C GLU A 89 -7.86 -7.19 -8.32
N GLN A 90 -8.82 -6.42 -7.79
CA GLN A 90 -8.62 -5.00 -7.45
C GLN A 90 -7.63 -4.82 -6.29
N VAL A 91 -7.66 -5.74 -5.32
CA VAL A 91 -6.68 -5.80 -4.23
C VAL A 91 -5.29 -6.11 -4.80
N ALA A 92 -5.17 -7.14 -5.65
CA ALA A 92 -3.91 -7.50 -6.29
C ALA A 92 -3.35 -6.38 -7.18
N VAL A 93 -4.22 -5.61 -7.85
CA VAL A 93 -3.80 -4.43 -8.64
C VAL A 93 -3.30 -3.31 -7.71
N ARG A 94 -3.96 -3.05 -6.58
CA ARG A 94 -3.48 -2.05 -5.62
C ARG A 94 -2.16 -2.49 -4.98
N GLU A 95 -2.06 -3.74 -4.56
CA GLU A 95 -0.86 -4.32 -3.96
C GLU A 95 0.31 -4.30 -4.95
N SER A 96 0.11 -4.72 -6.20
CA SER A 96 1.15 -4.68 -7.22
C SER A 96 1.58 -3.25 -7.59
N LYS A 97 0.67 -2.28 -7.58
CA LYS A 97 1.01 -0.85 -7.72
C LYS A 97 1.82 -0.36 -6.52
N SER A 98 1.38 -0.66 -5.31
CA SER A 98 2.12 -0.27 -4.09
C SER A 98 3.51 -0.90 -4.04
N ALA A 99 3.65 -2.18 -4.44
CA ALA A 99 4.92 -2.88 -4.51
C ALA A 99 5.85 -2.26 -5.56
N LYS A 100 5.34 -1.89 -6.74
CA LYS A 100 6.10 -1.17 -7.77
C LYS A 100 6.55 0.21 -7.27
N ASP A 101 5.66 0.97 -6.64
CA ASP A 101 5.98 2.29 -6.10
C ASP A 101 7.02 2.19 -4.97
N GLU A 102 6.93 1.16 -4.13
CA GLU A 102 7.91 0.88 -3.08
C GLU A 102 9.27 0.49 -3.65
N GLN A 103 9.29 -0.32 -4.71
CA GLN A 103 10.51 -0.67 -5.43
C GLN A 103 11.17 0.56 -6.05
N VAL A 104 10.41 1.39 -6.78
CA VAL A 104 10.91 2.65 -7.34
C VAL A 104 11.45 3.57 -6.25
N LYS A 105 10.75 3.68 -5.11
CA LYS A 105 11.24 4.47 -3.96
C LYS A 105 12.52 3.88 -3.35
N ALA A 106 12.65 2.56 -3.29
CA ALA A 106 13.85 1.89 -2.80
C ALA A 106 15.04 2.13 -3.74
N ASP A 107 14.82 2.06 -5.04
CA ASP A 107 15.83 2.33 -6.07
C ASP A 107 16.29 3.79 -6.03
N VAL A 108 15.35 4.73 -5.92
CA VAL A 108 15.67 6.16 -5.74
C VAL A 108 16.46 6.38 -4.46
N ARG A 109 16.10 5.72 -3.35
CA ARG A 109 16.88 5.79 -2.10
C ARG A 109 18.28 5.20 -2.26
N ASN A 110 18.43 4.10 -2.99
CA ASN A 110 19.72 3.47 -3.26
C ASN A 110 20.62 4.38 -4.11
N MET A 111 20.07 5.02 -5.14
CA MET A 111 20.78 6.02 -5.95
C MET A 111 21.15 7.25 -5.12
N GLN A 112 20.24 7.72 -4.26
CA GLN A 112 20.51 8.86 -3.37
C GLN A 112 21.50 8.54 -2.25
N ALA A 113 21.66 7.27 -1.86
CA ALA A 113 22.62 6.87 -0.83
C ALA A 113 24.09 7.18 -1.21
N ALA A 114 24.41 7.20 -2.51
CA ALA A 114 25.72 7.65 -3.00
C ALA A 114 26.00 9.14 -2.66
N PHE A 115 24.96 9.96 -2.54
CA PHE A 115 25.05 11.37 -2.17
C PHE A 115 24.80 11.62 -0.68
N TYR A 116 24.97 10.60 0.17
CA TYR A 116 24.85 10.74 1.62
C TYR A 116 26.21 10.61 2.33
N CYS A 117 26.54 11.59 3.19
CA CYS A 117 27.70 11.51 4.08
C CYS A 117 27.29 11.02 5.47
N SER A 118 27.79 9.84 5.87
CA SER A 118 27.49 9.20 7.16
C SER A 118 28.14 9.87 8.37
N ASP A 119 29.22 10.64 8.15
CA ASP A 119 29.95 11.34 9.21
C ASP A 119 29.30 12.65 9.60
N CYS A 120 28.82 13.39 8.60
CA CYS A 120 28.16 14.68 8.81
C CYS A 120 26.62 14.57 8.82
N ARG A 121 26.05 13.41 8.47
CA ARG A 121 24.60 13.16 8.30
C ARG A 121 23.94 14.17 7.35
N LYS A 122 24.58 14.41 6.21
CA LYS A 122 24.13 15.37 5.19
C LYS A 122 23.86 14.64 3.88
N GLN A 123 22.71 14.96 3.27
CA GLN A 123 22.32 14.51 1.95
C GLN A 123 22.61 15.61 0.94
N TYR A 124 23.30 15.27 -0.14
CA TYR A 124 23.63 16.18 -1.24
C TYR A 124 22.76 15.85 -2.46
N LYS A 125 22.54 16.85 -3.32
CA LYS A 125 21.68 16.72 -4.51
C LYS A 125 22.48 16.44 -5.77
N SER A 126 23.74 16.91 -5.81
CA SER A 126 24.65 16.75 -6.93
C SER A 126 25.94 16.03 -6.53
N VAL A 127 26.55 15.37 -7.51
CA VAL A 127 27.91 14.78 -7.41
C VAL A 127 28.92 15.84 -6.97
N THR A 128 28.87 17.02 -7.58
CA THR A 128 29.82 18.11 -7.30
C THR A 128 29.70 18.65 -5.88
N GLU A 129 28.48 18.75 -5.34
CA GLU A 129 28.26 19.16 -3.96
C GLU A 129 28.82 18.13 -2.98
N MET A 130 28.65 16.83 -3.28
CA MET A 130 29.23 15.75 -2.48
C MET A 130 30.75 15.78 -2.52
N GLU A 131 31.37 15.92 -3.69
CA GLU A 131 32.83 15.99 -3.84
C GLU A 131 33.43 17.21 -3.12
N ASN A 132 32.76 18.37 -3.21
CA ASN A 132 33.15 19.57 -2.47
C ASN A 132 33.03 19.38 -0.95
N HIS A 133 32.01 18.65 -0.49
CA HIS A 133 31.90 18.31 0.92
C HIS A 133 33.02 17.35 1.36
N LEU A 134 33.27 16.28 0.60
CA LEU A 134 34.31 15.31 0.90
C LEU A 134 35.70 15.94 0.93
N SER A 135 35.95 16.93 0.06
CA SER A 135 37.21 17.70 0.03
C SER A 135 37.29 18.81 1.09
N SER A 136 36.17 19.20 1.72
CA SER A 136 36.16 20.29 2.70
C SER A 136 36.94 19.95 3.98
N TYR A 137 37.60 20.96 4.54
CA TYR A 137 38.39 20.83 5.78
C TYR A 137 37.55 20.33 6.97
N ASP A 138 36.33 20.83 7.10
CA ASP A 138 35.39 20.47 8.18
C ASP A 138 34.99 18.98 8.14
N HIS A 139 34.79 18.43 6.94
CA HIS A 139 34.52 17.00 6.76
C HIS A 139 35.71 16.14 7.21
N HIS A 140 36.92 16.49 6.78
CA HIS A 140 38.14 15.76 7.15
C HIS A 140 38.39 15.78 8.67
N HIS A 141 38.15 16.92 9.32
CA HIS A 141 38.29 17.04 10.76
C HIS A 141 37.26 16.21 11.52
N THR A 142 35.99 16.30 11.13
CA THR A 142 34.91 15.51 11.74
C THR A 142 35.17 14.01 11.57
N LYS A 143 35.62 13.60 10.39
CA LYS A 143 36.00 12.21 10.09
C LYS A 143 37.15 11.73 10.99
N ARG A 144 38.25 12.49 11.06
CA ARG A 144 39.41 12.14 11.91
C ARG A 144 39.05 12.06 13.39
N LEU A 145 38.23 12.99 13.89
CA LEU A 145 37.76 12.97 15.29
C LEU A 145 36.92 11.73 15.60
N LYS A 146 36.05 11.34 14.67
CA LYS A 146 35.19 10.16 14.81
C LYS A 146 36.00 8.86 14.71
N GLU A 147 36.99 8.79 13.83
CA GLU A 147 37.95 7.68 13.74
C GLU A 147 38.73 7.50 15.05
N LEU A 148 39.24 8.61 15.63
CA LEU A 148 39.90 8.59 16.95
C LEU A 148 38.97 8.10 18.06
N GLN A 149 37.72 8.58 18.08
CA GLN A 149 36.73 8.15 19.07
C GLN A 149 36.39 6.66 18.92
N HIS A 150 36.23 6.18 17.68
CA HIS A 150 35.92 4.79 17.39
C HIS A 150 37.09 3.86 17.76
N HIS A 151 38.33 4.24 17.43
CA HIS A 151 39.52 3.50 17.85
C HIS A 151 39.62 3.41 19.38
N LYS A 152 39.39 4.52 20.10
CA LYS A 152 39.37 4.52 21.58
C LYS A 152 38.31 3.59 22.17
N ARG A 153 37.14 3.48 21.54
CA ARG A 153 36.06 2.57 21.97
C ARG A 153 36.36 1.10 21.69
N ARG A 154 36.94 0.77 20.52
CA ARG A 154 37.31 -0.62 20.18
C ARG A 154 38.40 -1.17 21.08
N VAL A 155 39.46 -0.39 21.30
CA VAL A 155 40.58 -0.81 22.15
C VAL A 155 40.13 -1.08 23.60
N GLY A 156 39.12 -0.37 24.11
CA GLY A 156 38.56 -0.62 25.44
C GLY A 156 37.54 -1.77 25.52
N SER A 157 36.68 -1.95 24.51
CA SER A 157 35.55 -2.88 24.57
C SER A 157 35.84 -4.25 23.96
N GLU A 158 36.54 -4.32 22.82
CA GLU A 158 36.70 -5.57 22.07
C GLU A 158 37.66 -6.53 22.78
N GLY A 159 38.72 -6.02 23.41
CA GLY A 159 39.63 -6.83 24.24
C GLY A 159 38.93 -7.51 25.41
N GLU A 160 38.02 -6.79 26.10
CA GLU A 160 37.29 -7.32 27.25
C GLU A 160 36.14 -8.26 26.83
N GLN A 161 35.44 -7.97 25.73
CA GLN A 161 34.38 -8.82 25.17
C GLN A 161 34.95 -10.12 24.60
N ASN A 162 36.05 -10.06 23.84
CA ASN A 162 36.71 -11.24 23.27
C ASN A 162 37.27 -12.14 24.37
N ALA A 163 37.92 -11.57 25.40
CA ALA A 163 38.41 -12.35 26.53
C ALA A 163 37.27 -13.04 27.33
N LYS A 164 36.09 -12.41 27.42
CA LYS A 164 34.90 -13.04 28.04
C LYS A 164 34.35 -14.16 27.17
N HIS A 165 34.22 -13.94 25.86
CA HIS A 165 33.72 -14.94 24.92
C HIS A 165 34.66 -16.15 24.80
N GLU A 166 35.97 -15.92 24.76
CA GLU A 166 36.98 -16.98 24.76
C GLU A 166 36.93 -17.82 26.05
N LYS A 167 36.80 -17.18 27.22
CA LYS A 167 36.60 -17.88 28.50
C LYS A 167 35.32 -18.73 28.52
N GLN A 168 34.24 -18.25 27.92
CA GLN A 168 33.00 -19.01 27.79
C GLN A 168 33.18 -20.24 26.88
N GLN A 169 33.80 -20.07 25.72
CA GLN A 169 34.10 -21.17 24.79
C GLN A 169 35.02 -22.23 25.40
N VAL A 170 36.06 -21.81 26.13
CA VAL A 170 36.97 -22.72 26.85
C VAL A 170 36.19 -23.52 27.90
N LYS A 171 35.31 -22.87 28.66
CA LYS A 171 34.49 -23.54 29.69
C LYS A 171 33.50 -24.54 29.09
N GLU A 172 32.89 -24.21 27.96
CA GLU A 172 31.97 -25.08 27.23
C GLU A 172 32.69 -26.31 26.66
N ARG A 173 33.85 -26.12 26.01
CA ARG A 173 34.70 -27.22 25.53
C ARG A 173 35.12 -28.17 26.66
N LEU A 174 35.48 -27.61 27.82
CA LEU A 174 35.85 -28.42 28.98
C LEU A 174 34.68 -29.26 29.50
N MET A 175 33.48 -28.67 29.59
CA MET A 175 32.27 -29.40 30.01
C MET A 175 31.91 -30.52 29.02
N LEU A 176 32.04 -30.25 27.71
CA LEU A 176 31.81 -31.25 26.67
C LEU A 176 32.82 -32.41 26.75
N GLN A 177 34.10 -32.11 26.94
CA GLN A 177 35.15 -33.11 27.12
C GLN A 177 34.86 -34.03 28.31
N ARG A 178 34.43 -33.46 29.45
CA ARG A 178 34.07 -34.24 30.64
C ARG A 178 32.86 -35.15 30.41
N ARG A 179 31.85 -34.69 29.66
CA ARG A 179 30.68 -35.51 29.30
C ARG A 179 31.07 -36.69 28.40
N ILE A 180 31.94 -36.47 27.41
CA ILE A 180 32.45 -37.54 26.53
C ILE A 180 33.26 -38.57 27.33
N ALA A 181 34.14 -38.11 28.24
CA ALA A 181 34.92 -39.00 29.10
C ALA A 181 34.02 -39.89 29.97
N ALA A 182 32.99 -39.32 30.60
CA ALA A 182 32.02 -40.07 31.41
C ALA A 182 31.25 -41.11 30.57
N GLN A 183 30.82 -40.75 29.36
CA GLN A 183 30.18 -41.70 28.43
C GLN A 183 31.13 -42.82 28.01
N SER A 184 32.40 -42.52 27.73
CA SER A 184 33.38 -43.55 27.37
C SER A 184 33.71 -44.49 28.53
N GLN A 185 33.67 -44.02 29.78
CA GLN A 185 33.85 -44.86 30.96
C GLN A 185 32.64 -45.76 31.24
N ALA A 186 31.43 -45.25 31.02
CA ALA A 186 30.21 -46.07 31.06
C ALA A 186 30.24 -47.16 29.96
N ALA A 187 30.60 -46.79 28.72
CA ALA A 187 30.74 -47.76 27.63
C ALA A 187 31.85 -48.80 27.87
N ARG A 188 32.93 -48.43 28.59
CA ARG A 188 33.99 -49.37 28.99
C ARG A 188 33.53 -50.33 30.09
N ALA A 189 32.65 -49.89 31.00
CA ALA A 189 32.04 -50.76 32.01
C ALA A 189 31.03 -51.76 31.41
N ASP A 190 30.37 -51.39 30.30
CA ASP A 190 29.45 -52.29 29.58
C ASP A 190 30.19 -53.37 28.76
N THR A 191 31.45 -53.13 28.35
CA THR A 191 32.28 -54.12 27.61
C THR A 191 32.93 -55.21 28.46
N GLU A 192 32.85 -55.15 29.80
CA GLU A 192 33.36 -56.22 30.68
C GLU A 192 32.32 -57.31 31.02
N LYS A 193 31.09 -57.25 30.46
CA LYS A 193 29.99 -58.17 30.83
C LYS A 193 29.47 -59.10 29.73
N THR A 194 30.18 -59.28 28.61
CA THR A 194 29.76 -60.24 27.54
C THR A 194 30.90 -61.14 27.03
N LYS A 195 31.10 -62.29 27.69
CA LYS A 195 31.56 -63.56 27.10
C LYS A 195 30.49 -64.61 27.44
N GLY A 196 29.92 -65.26 26.41
CA GLY A 196 28.65 -66.04 26.43
C GLY A 196 28.74 -67.48 27.02
N PRO A 197 27.84 -68.45 26.68
CA PRO A 197 27.12 -68.57 25.40
C PRO A 197 25.62 -69.00 25.44
N ALA A 198 25.11 -69.07 24.20
CA ALA A 198 23.79 -69.41 23.65
C ALA A 198 22.99 -70.61 24.21
N ALA A 199 21.65 -70.53 24.10
CA ALA A 199 20.77 -71.55 23.52
C ALA A 199 19.33 -71.02 23.28
N ASP A 200 18.69 -71.62 22.27
CA ASP A 200 17.40 -71.46 21.59
C ASP A 200 16.11 -71.13 22.38
N VAL A 201 15.13 -70.49 21.71
CA VAL A 201 13.84 -71.10 21.28
C VAL A 201 12.87 -70.01 20.73
N LYS A 202 12.13 -70.42 19.70
CA LYS A 202 11.19 -69.72 18.79
C LYS A 202 9.83 -69.35 19.42
N CYS A 203 9.19 -68.32 18.85
CA CYS A 203 7.78 -68.27 18.36
C CYS A 203 6.98 -67.02 18.75
N ASP A 204 6.28 -66.52 17.73
CA ASP A 204 5.32 -65.43 17.59
C ASP A 204 4.28 -65.24 18.71
N SER A 205 3.88 -63.98 18.95
CA SER A 205 2.46 -63.57 18.93
C SER A 205 2.28 -62.05 19.13
N GLU A 206 1.10 -61.63 18.67
CA GLU A 206 0.59 -60.30 18.36
C GLU A 206 0.31 -59.37 19.55
N LYS A 207 0.20 -58.05 19.24
CA LYS A 207 -0.66 -57.02 19.90
C LYS A 207 -0.24 -56.60 21.32
N CYS A 208 -0.56 -55.44 21.90
CA CYS A 208 -1.19 -54.17 21.53
C CYS A 208 -1.09 -53.27 22.79
N ALA A 209 -1.10 -51.95 22.61
CA ALA A 209 -1.72 -50.95 23.50
C ALA A 209 -1.16 -50.62 24.92
N THR A 210 -0.68 -49.37 25.02
CA THR A 210 -1.23 -48.26 25.86
C THR A 210 -0.87 -48.17 27.35
N THR A 211 -0.78 -46.89 27.78
CA THR A 211 -0.96 -46.30 29.13
C THR A 211 0.26 -46.32 30.05
N THR A 212 0.51 -45.39 30.98
CA THR A 212 0.04 -44.04 31.38
C THR A 212 0.88 -43.71 32.63
N THR A 213 0.97 -42.42 33.02
CA THR A 213 1.34 -41.90 34.37
C THR A 213 2.80 -42.11 34.80
N GLY A 214 3.59 -41.05 35.05
CA GLY A 214 3.41 -40.00 36.08
C GLY A 214 4.16 -40.46 37.34
N GLY A 215 5.00 -39.74 38.06
CA GLY A 215 5.59 -38.40 38.03
C GLY A 215 6.68 -38.40 39.13
N PHE A 216 7.59 -37.43 39.14
CA PHE A 216 8.41 -37.16 40.34
C PHE A 216 8.78 -35.67 40.38
N GLU A 217 8.29 -35.00 41.43
CA GLU A 217 8.47 -33.57 41.69
C GLU A 217 9.80 -33.31 42.41
N PHE A 218 10.48 -32.21 42.06
CA PHE A 218 11.30 -31.48 43.02
C PHE A 218 11.23 -29.99 42.71
N GLY A 219 10.56 -29.24 43.59
CA GLY A 219 10.27 -27.83 43.43
C GLY A 219 11.49 -26.93 43.57
N ARG A 220 11.54 -25.89 42.74
CA ARG A 220 12.04 -24.54 43.11
C ARG A 220 11.17 -23.51 42.40
N GLY A 221 10.42 -22.76 43.21
CA GLY A 221 9.52 -21.72 42.75
C GLY A 221 10.28 -20.51 42.19
N MET A 222 9.85 -20.07 41.01
CA MET A 222 10.07 -18.72 40.51
C MET A 222 8.69 -18.17 40.09
N LYS A 223 8.23 -17.11 40.79
CA LYS A 223 6.95 -16.44 40.53
C LYS A 223 6.99 -15.74 39.18
N ILE A 224 6.27 -16.24 38.19
CA ILE A 224 5.98 -15.53 36.94
C ILE A 224 4.69 -14.72 37.14
N GLY A 225 4.83 -13.40 37.25
CA GLY A 225 3.70 -12.48 37.35
C GLY A 225 2.89 -12.44 36.06
N MET A 226 1.64 -12.90 36.12
CA MET A 226 0.62 -12.71 35.09
C MET A 226 0.31 -11.21 34.95
N LYS A 227 0.75 -10.59 33.86
CA LYS A 227 0.23 -9.28 33.46
C LYS A 227 -1.16 -9.45 32.83
N LYS A 228 -2.18 -9.04 33.60
CA LYS A 228 -3.55 -8.79 33.12
C LYS A 228 -3.52 -7.95 31.84
N LYS A 229 -4.12 -8.45 30.76
CA LYS A 229 -4.50 -7.64 29.60
C LYS A 229 -5.58 -6.66 30.06
N LYS A 230 -5.25 -5.36 30.16
CA LYS A 230 -6.27 -4.30 30.30
C LYS A 230 -6.96 -4.15 28.94
N ALA A 231 -8.29 -4.27 28.94
CA ALA A 231 -9.12 -3.84 27.84
C ALA A 231 -8.92 -2.34 27.63
N LEU A 232 -8.52 -1.94 26.42
CA LEU A 232 -8.46 -0.53 26.05
C LEU A 232 -9.90 -0.05 25.82
N ALA A 233 -10.31 0.93 26.62
CA ALA A 233 -11.57 1.62 26.46
C ALA A 233 -11.62 2.29 25.08
N LYS A 234 -12.75 2.11 24.38
CA LYS A 234 -13.08 2.84 23.16
C LYS A 234 -13.06 4.34 23.48
N ARG A 235 -12.08 5.08 22.97
CA ARG A 235 -12.12 6.53 22.95
C ARG A 235 -13.15 6.95 21.90
N ASN A 236 -14.26 7.47 22.37
CA ASN A 236 -15.26 8.15 21.56
C ASN A 236 -14.60 9.41 20.98
N VAL A 237 -14.45 9.48 19.66
CA VAL A 237 -13.98 10.69 18.97
C VAL A 237 -15.23 11.49 18.64
N PRO A 238 -15.41 12.73 19.14
CA PRO A 238 -16.55 13.54 18.72
C PRO A 238 -16.39 13.93 17.25
N SER A 239 -17.43 13.64 16.47
CA SER A 239 -17.55 14.00 15.06
C SER A 239 -17.52 15.53 14.89
N ALA A 240 -16.48 16.05 14.23
CA ALA A 240 -16.36 17.45 13.85
C ALA A 240 -17.15 17.76 12.56
N PHE A 241 -18.46 17.47 12.56
CA PHE A 241 -19.37 17.87 11.49
C PHE A 241 -20.72 18.26 12.07
N SER A 242 -20.76 19.43 12.72
CA SER A 242 -22.01 20.12 13.04
C SER A 242 -22.41 21.00 11.85
N ASN A 243 -23.58 20.73 11.27
CA ASN A 243 -24.23 21.56 10.25
C ASN A 243 -24.38 23.01 10.73
N PRO A 244 -23.90 24.02 9.99
CA PRO A 244 -24.02 25.42 10.37
C PRO A 244 -25.33 26.10 9.88
N PHE A 245 -26.33 25.36 9.41
CA PHE A 245 -27.63 25.92 9.03
C PHE A 245 -28.77 25.05 9.56
N SER A 246 -29.16 25.34 10.79
CA SER A 246 -30.49 24.99 11.30
C SER A 246 -30.90 26.03 12.35
N GLN A 247 -31.37 27.16 11.85
CA GLN A 247 -32.43 27.98 12.42
C GLN A 247 -33.01 28.83 11.29
#